data_AF-A0A6L2NJP5-F1
#
_entry.id   AF-A0A6L2NJP5-F1
#
_cell.length_a   1.000
_cell.length_b   1.000
_cell.length_c   1.000
_cell.angle_alpha   90.00
_cell.angle_beta   90.00
_cell.angle_gamma   90.00
#
_symmetry.space_group_name_H-M   'P 1'
#
loop_
_entity.id
_entity.type
_entity.pdbx_description
1 polymer ?
#
loop_
_entity_poly.entity_id
_entity_poly.type
_entity_poly.pdbx_seq_one_letter_code
_entity_poly.pdbx_strand_id
1 'polypeptide(L)'
;MNLRMESNPVLVLDESCVNQQVYAYCLLGKVKEFASLTNLKVVLVSEGFDNVKLRYMGGFWVMLEFSSEEVKMKFQSSVGIGNWFSQLQQASSDFIIDGKVTWVELEVIPLKMWSENMFKRIASNWGVLLHVDD
;
A
#
# COMPACT_ATOMS: atom_id res chain seq x y z
N MET A 1 27.97 -36.84 -12.78
CA MET A 1 27.07 -35.71 -13.04
C MET A 1 26.48 -35.32 -11.69
N ASN A 2 27.07 -34.33 -11.01
CA ASN A 2 26.61 -33.93 -9.66
C ASN A 2 25.44 -32.96 -9.81
N LEU A 3 24.21 -33.45 -9.60
CA LEU A 3 23.04 -32.61 -9.40
C LEU A 3 23.21 -31.90 -8.06
N ARG A 4 23.68 -30.65 -8.09
CA ARG A 4 23.54 -29.76 -6.94
C ARG A 4 22.04 -29.58 -6.72
N MET A 5 21.49 -30.14 -5.65
CA MET A 5 20.17 -29.76 -5.19
C MET A 5 20.27 -28.30 -4.76
N GLU A 6 19.77 -27.39 -5.58
CA GLU A 6 19.60 -26.00 -5.18
C GLU A 6 18.62 -25.99 -4.00
N SER A 7 19.15 -25.76 -2.80
CA SER A 7 18.35 -25.53 -1.62
C SER A 7 17.69 -24.16 -1.77
N ASN A 8 16.51 -24.12 -2.35
CA ASN A 8 15.71 -22.91 -2.38
C ASN A 8 15.36 -22.53 -0.94
N PRO A 9 15.58 -21.28 -0.50
CA PRO A 9 15.16 -20.85 0.82
C PRO A 9 13.63 -20.98 0.92
N VAL A 10 13.15 -21.71 1.92
CA VAL A 10 11.73 -21.89 2.21
C VAL A 10 11.42 -21.24 3.55
N LEU A 11 10.41 -20.36 3.56
CA LEU A 11 9.82 -19.81 4.78
C LEU A 11 8.55 -20.61 5.09
N VAL A 12 8.52 -21.27 6.24
CA VAL A 12 7.32 -21.97 6.74
C VAL A 12 6.62 -21.03 7.71
N LEU A 13 5.34 -20.74 7.45
CA LEU A 13 4.49 -19.95 8.34
C LEU A 13 3.67 -20.93 9.20
N ASP A 14 3.75 -20.77 10.52
CA ASP A 14 2.95 -21.55 11.48
C ASP A 14 1.90 -20.67 12.16
N GLU A 15 1.15 -21.25 13.11
CA GLU A 15 0.09 -20.55 13.84
C GLU A 15 0.59 -19.33 14.64
N SER A 16 1.87 -19.30 15.02
CA SER A 16 2.46 -18.14 15.71
C SER A 16 2.59 -16.92 14.79
N CYS A 17 2.55 -17.13 13.47
CA CYS A 17 2.56 -16.06 12.48
C CYS A 17 1.16 -15.46 12.24
N VAL A 18 0.09 -16.09 12.74
CA VAL A 18 -1.28 -15.61 12.53
C VAL A 18 -1.53 -14.37 13.39
N ASN A 19 -1.96 -13.28 12.76
CA ASN A 19 -2.28 -12.05 13.47
C ASN A 19 -3.53 -12.24 14.36
N GLN A 20 -3.40 -11.96 15.66
CA GLN A 20 -4.49 -12.03 16.64
C GLN A 20 -5.24 -10.70 16.82
N GLN A 21 -4.87 -9.65 16.08
CA GLN A 21 -5.45 -8.32 16.22
C GLN A 21 -6.94 -8.31 15.81
N VAL A 22 -7.78 -7.77 16.70
CA VAL A 22 -9.20 -7.53 16.42
C VAL A 22 -9.33 -6.22 15.64
N TYR A 23 -9.92 -6.30 14.44
CA TYR A 23 -9.99 -5.17 13.50
C TYR A 23 -11.24 -4.28 13.68
N ALA A 24 -11.92 -4.34 14.82
CA ALA A 24 -13.19 -3.64 15.05
C ALA A 24 -13.08 -2.13 14.81
N TYR A 25 -11.95 -1.52 15.22
CA TYR A 25 -11.66 -0.10 15.03
C TYR A 25 -10.72 0.16 13.87
N CYS A 26 -10.69 -0.74 12.88
CA CYS A 26 -9.86 -0.59 11.70
C CYS A 26 -10.71 -0.45 10.43
N LEU A 27 -10.29 0.43 9.53
CA LEU A 27 -10.80 0.50 8.16
C LEU A 27 -9.68 0.18 7.19
N LEU A 28 -10.05 -0.39 6.05
CA LEU A 28 -9.21 -0.52 4.88
C LEU A 28 -9.63 0.51 3.85
N GLY A 29 -8.70 1.39 3.47
CA GLY A 29 -8.91 2.41 2.47
C GLY A 29 -8.03 2.16 1.24
N LYS A 30 -8.64 2.14 0.05
CA LYS A 30 -7.92 2.17 -1.22
C LYS A 30 -7.80 3.62 -1.68
N VAL A 31 -6.59 4.17 -1.70
CA VAL A 31 -6.39 5.55 -2.18
C VAL A 31 -6.65 5.64 -3.69
N LYS A 32 -7.01 6.83 -4.18
CA LYS A 32 -7.24 7.05 -5.61
C LYS A 32 -5.96 7.08 -6.43
N GLU A 33 -4.92 7.68 -5.88
CA GLU A 33 -3.64 7.88 -6.55
C GLU A 33 -2.49 7.39 -5.68
N PHE A 34 -1.47 6.83 -6.30
CA PHE A 34 -0.31 6.29 -5.58
C PHE A 34 0.44 7.41 -4.82
N ALA A 35 0.59 8.57 -5.46
CA ALA A 35 1.19 9.76 -4.86
C ALA A 35 0.44 10.26 -3.60
N SER A 36 -0.83 9.89 -3.42
CA SER A 36 -1.57 10.24 -2.20
C SER A 36 -1.07 9.51 -0.96
N LEU A 37 -0.41 8.35 -1.11
CA LEU A 37 0.07 7.55 0.04
C LEU A 37 1.09 8.32 0.90
N THR A 38 1.97 9.10 0.28
CA THR A 38 3.01 9.86 0.99
C THR A 38 2.42 11.01 1.80
N ASN A 39 1.37 11.65 1.28
CA ASN A 39 0.72 12.81 1.90
C ASN A 39 -0.45 12.46 2.80
N LEU A 40 -0.91 11.20 2.80
CA LEU A 40 -2.13 10.80 3.49
C LEU A 40 -2.12 11.17 4.98
N LYS A 41 -1.00 10.95 5.67
CA LYS A 41 -0.89 11.29 7.10
C LYS A 41 -1.08 12.79 7.36
N VAL A 42 -0.50 13.63 6.51
CA VAL A 42 -0.60 15.10 6.63
C VAL A 42 -2.05 15.54 6.46
N VAL A 43 -2.74 14.97 5.48
CA VAL A 43 -4.15 15.26 5.20
C VAL A 43 -5.03 14.86 6.38
N LEU A 44 -4.82 13.67 6.94
CA LEU A 44 -5.61 13.22 8.10
C LEU A 44 -5.45 14.18 9.29
N VAL A 45 -4.22 14.60 9.59
CA VAL A 45 -3.93 15.60 10.62
C VAL A 45 -4.64 16.93 10.32
N SER A 46 -4.59 17.42 9.07
CA SER A 46 -5.26 18.67 8.70
C SER A 46 -6.78 18.64 8.83
N GLU A 47 -7.38 17.45 8.74
CA GLU A 47 -8.81 17.21 8.90
C GLU A 47 -9.19 16.87 10.36
N GLY A 48 -8.24 16.94 11.31
CA GLY A 48 -8.46 16.70 12.74
C GLY A 48 -8.36 15.24 13.19
N PHE A 49 -7.74 14.38 12.38
CA PHE A 49 -7.55 12.95 12.65
C PHE A 49 -6.08 12.63 13.01
N ASP A 50 -5.56 13.31 14.03
CA ASP A 50 -4.15 13.25 14.43
C ASP A 50 -3.74 11.88 14.98
N ASN A 51 -4.69 11.15 15.56
CA ASN A 51 -4.47 9.91 16.29
C ASN A 51 -4.85 8.65 15.49
N VAL A 52 -4.90 8.75 14.15
CA VAL A 52 -5.13 7.60 13.28
C VAL A 52 -3.81 6.96 12.91
N LYS A 53 -3.64 5.68 13.26
CA LYS A 53 -2.46 4.91 12.84
C LYS A 53 -2.66 4.40 11.42
N LEU A 54 -1.66 4.62 10.58
CA LEU A 54 -1.63 4.18 9.19
C LEU A 54 -0.68 3.00 9.02
N ARG A 55 -1.13 1.95 8.34
CA ARG A 55 -0.30 0.81 7.93
C ARG A 55 -0.47 0.59 6.43
N TYR A 56 0.62 0.64 5.66
CA TYR A 56 0.56 0.30 4.25
C TYR A 56 0.34 -1.22 4.09
N MET A 57 -0.68 -1.60 3.32
CA MET A 57 -1.07 -3.00 3.15
C MET A 57 -0.60 -3.56 1.80
N GLY A 58 -0.18 -2.70 0.86
CA GLY A 58 0.22 -3.12 -0.49
C GLY A 58 -0.72 -2.58 -1.56
N GLY A 59 -0.21 -2.44 -2.78
CA GLY A 59 -1.00 -1.86 -3.87
C GLY A 59 -1.33 -0.40 -3.55
N PHE A 60 -2.62 -0.09 -3.54
CA PHE A 60 -3.16 1.23 -3.20
C PHE A 60 -3.84 1.21 -1.82
N TRP A 61 -3.63 0.14 -1.04
CA TRP A 61 -4.35 -0.09 0.21
C TRP A 61 -3.56 0.34 1.43
N VAL A 62 -4.28 1.00 2.34
CA VAL A 62 -3.82 1.33 3.69
C VAL A 62 -4.85 0.85 4.70
N MET A 63 -4.37 0.40 5.85
CA MET A 63 -5.19 0.19 7.04
C MET A 63 -5.11 1.42 7.92
N LEU A 64 -6.26 1.89 8.36
CA LEU A 64 -6.48 2.99 9.28
C LEU A 64 -6.97 2.40 10.60
N GLU A 65 -6.18 2.53 11.67
CA GLU A 65 -6.58 2.08 13.01
C GLU A 65 -6.94 3.31 13.86
N PHE A 66 -8.16 3.27 14.42
CA PHE A 66 -8.78 4.34 15.19
C PHE A 66 -8.75 4.03 16.69
N SER A 67 -8.74 5.07 17.52
CA SER A 67 -8.76 4.93 18.98
C SER A 67 -10.12 4.51 19.56
N SER A 68 -11.21 4.78 18.84
CA SER A 68 -12.57 4.39 19.24
C SER A 68 -13.51 4.31 18.03
N GLU A 69 -14.64 3.64 18.23
CA GLU A 69 -15.72 3.55 17.23
C GLU A 69 -16.27 4.94 16.85
N GLU A 70 -16.35 5.85 17.81
CA GLU A 70 -16.82 7.23 17.59
C GLU A 70 -15.93 7.99 16.60
N VAL A 71 -14.60 7.86 16.73
CA VAL A 71 -13.66 8.50 15.80
C VAL A 71 -13.75 7.84 14.42
N LYS A 72 -13.89 6.50 14.36
CA LYS A 72 -14.10 5.77 13.10
C LYS A 72 -15.38 6.24 12.38
N MET A 73 -16.50 6.38 13.10
CA MET A 73 -17.76 6.85 12.53
C MET A 73 -17.66 8.31 12.04
N LYS A 74 -16.99 9.18 12.78
CA LYS A 74 -16.71 10.56 12.34
C LYS A 74 -15.86 10.58 11.06
N PHE A 75 -14.84 9.71 10.98
CA PHE A 75 -14.01 9.57 9.79
C PHE A 75 -14.83 9.16 8.57
N GLN A 76 -15.68 8.14 8.71
CA GLN A 76 -16.52 7.65 7.61
C GLN A 76 -17.55 8.68 7.14
N SER A 77 -17.95 9.60 8.03
CA SER A 77 -18.89 10.69 7.72
C SER A 77 -18.21 11.92 7.11
N SER A 78 -16.87 11.99 7.10
CA SER A 78 -16.13 13.12 6.54
C SER A 78 -16.08 13.05 5.02
N VAL A 79 -16.72 14.01 4.36
CA VAL A 79 -16.71 14.15 2.89
C VAL A 79 -15.31 14.48 2.38
N GLY A 80 -14.56 15.34 3.10
CA GLY A 80 -13.21 15.75 2.72
C GLY A 80 -12.26 14.56 2.61
N ILE A 81 -12.23 13.73 3.65
CA ILE A 81 -11.43 12.50 3.70
C ILE A 81 -11.94 11.45 2.73
N GLY A 82 -13.26 11.27 2.63
CA GLY A 82 -13.87 10.31 1.70
C GLY A 82 -13.38 10.51 0.26
N ASN A 83 -13.10 11.75 -0.15
CA ASN A 83 -12.60 12.05 -1.49
C ASN A 83 -11.19 11.54 -1.79
N TRP A 84 -10.39 11.17 -0.79
CA TRP A 84 -9.05 10.61 -0.99
C TRP A 84 -9.07 9.11 -1.32
N PHE A 85 -10.18 8.44 -1.00
CA PHE A 85 -10.32 7.01 -1.18
C PHE A 85 -11.24 6.68 -2.35
N SER A 86 -10.84 5.72 -3.17
CA SER A 86 -11.72 5.08 -4.16
C SER A 86 -12.64 4.04 -3.52
N GLN A 87 -12.18 3.46 -2.41
CA GLN A 87 -12.93 2.49 -1.62
C GLN A 87 -12.54 2.61 -0.15
N LEU A 88 -13.53 2.52 0.73
CA LEU A 88 -13.33 2.46 2.18
C LEU A 88 -14.24 1.37 2.74
N GLN A 89 -13.67 0.41 3.46
CA GLN A 89 -14.41 -0.73 4.00
C GLN A 89 -13.94 -1.11 5.40
N GLN A 90 -14.80 -1.81 6.14
CA GLN A 90 -14.45 -2.38 7.43
C GLN A 90 -13.29 -3.39 7.26
N ALA A 91 -12.27 -3.29 8.11
CA ALA A 91 -11.16 -4.22 8.06
C ALA A 91 -11.59 -5.63 8.49
N SER A 92 -11.07 -6.64 7.79
CA SER A 92 -11.33 -8.06 8.01
C SER A 92 -10.04 -8.87 7.87
N SER A 93 -9.95 -10.00 8.58
CA SER A 93 -8.88 -10.99 8.42
C SER A 93 -8.87 -11.63 7.04
N ASP A 94 -10.03 -11.68 6.38
CA ASP A 94 -10.21 -12.35 5.09
C ASP A 94 -9.95 -11.40 3.92
N PHE A 95 -9.44 -10.19 4.21
CA PHE A 95 -9.14 -9.22 3.19
C PHE A 95 -7.97 -9.67 2.31
N ILE A 96 -8.18 -9.62 0.99
CA ILE A 96 -7.17 -9.95 -0.01
C ILE A 96 -6.84 -8.68 -0.80
N ILE A 97 -5.55 -8.37 -0.89
CA ILE A 97 -5.04 -7.23 -1.64
C ILE A 97 -5.07 -7.57 -3.14
N ASP A 98 -5.59 -6.65 -3.95
CA ASP A 98 -5.82 -6.83 -5.39
C ASP A 98 -4.63 -6.40 -6.27
N GLY A 99 -3.56 -5.85 -5.69
CA GLY A 99 -2.39 -5.41 -6.43
C GLY A 99 -1.14 -5.28 -5.56
N LYS A 100 0.02 -5.29 -6.21
CA LYS A 100 1.32 -5.08 -5.55
C LYS A 100 1.99 -3.86 -6.18
N VAL A 101 2.76 -3.14 -5.39
CA VAL A 101 3.69 -2.13 -5.86
C VAL A 101 5.08 -2.59 -5.50
N THR A 102 6.00 -2.45 -6.45
CA THR A 102 7.42 -2.74 -6.26
C THR A 102 8.23 -1.61 -6.89
N TRP A 103 9.45 -1.47 -6.41
CA TRP A 103 10.44 -0.58 -7.00
C TRP A 103 11.24 -1.37 -8.03
N VAL A 104 11.61 -0.72 -9.13
CA VAL A 104 12.55 -1.23 -10.13
C VAL A 104 13.70 -0.25 -10.15
N GLU A 105 14.86 -0.70 -9.68
CA GLU A 105 16.08 0.08 -9.70
C GLU A 105 16.84 -0.17 -11.01
N LEU A 106 17.25 0.91 -11.67
CA LEU A 106 17.94 0.86 -12.96
C LEU A 106 19.33 1.46 -12.78
N GLU A 107 20.36 0.61 -12.80
CA GLU A 107 21.74 1.04 -12.57
C GLU A 107 22.29 1.92 -13.70
N VAL A 108 21.89 1.65 -14.95
CA VAL A 108 22.43 2.35 -16.12
C VAL A 108 21.35 2.58 -17.18
N ILE A 109 21.18 3.83 -17.58
CA ILE A 109 20.44 4.22 -18.77
C ILE A 109 21.28 5.25 -19.54
N PRO A 110 21.57 5.06 -20.84
CA PRO A 110 22.25 6.06 -21.63
C PRO A 110 21.48 7.38 -21.62
N LEU A 111 22.18 8.51 -21.39
CA LEU A 111 21.56 9.84 -21.31
C LEU A 111 20.65 10.15 -22.51
N LYS A 112 21.02 9.73 -23.71
CA LYS A 112 20.22 9.89 -24.94
C LYS A 112 18.85 9.20 -24.90
N MET A 113 18.65 8.24 -24.00
CA MET A 113 17.42 7.48 -23.80
C MET A 113 16.69 7.87 -22.50
N TRP A 114 17.19 8.86 -21.76
CA TRP A 114 16.60 9.32 -20.50
C TRP A 114 15.27 10.05 -20.74
N SER A 115 14.19 9.28 -20.84
CA SER A 115 12.87 9.79 -21.17
C SER A 115 11.80 8.95 -20.48
N GLU A 116 10.67 9.57 -20.16
CA GLU A 116 9.50 8.89 -19.58
C GLU A 116 9.08 7.65 -20.39
N ASN A 117 9.16 7.72 -21.72
CA ASN A 117 8.81 6.61 -22.59
C ASN A 117 9.77 5.41 -22.43
N MET A 118 11.06 5.66 -22.23
CA MET A 118 12.03 4.58 -21.95
C MET A 118 11.72 3.91 -20.61
N PHE A 119 11.46 4.70 -19.56
CA PHE A 119 11.09 4.18 -18.25
C PHE A 119 9.79 3.36 -18.29
N LYS A 120 8.76 3.85 -19.00
CA LYS A 120 7.50 3.11 -19.21
C LYS A 120 7.75 1.77 -19.90
N ARG A 121 8.59 1.75 -20.94
CA ARG A 121 8.92 0.50 -21.66
C ARG A 121 9.66 -0.50 -20.77
N ILE A 122 10.61 -0.03 -19.97
CA ILE A 122 11.31 -0.90 -19.02
C ILE A 122 10.32 -1.45 -17.98
N ALA A 123 9.55 -0.59 -17.32
CA ALA A 123 8.58 -0.96 -16.31
C ALA A 123 7.50 -1.93 -16.84
N SER A 124 7.17 -1.84 -18.13
CA SER A 124 6.14 -2.69 -18.76
C SER A 124 6.41 -4.20 -18.69
N ASN A 125 7.66 -4.61 -18.43
CA ASN A 125 7.98 -6.02 -18.16
C ASN A 125 7.44 -6.54 -16.82
N TRP A 126 7.17 -5.64 -15.86
CA TRP A 126 6.71 -5.99 -14.51
C TRP A 126 5.32 -5.43 -14.18
N GLY A 127 4.92 -4.32 -14.82
CA GLY A 127 3.62 -3.69 -14.56
C GLY A 127 3.47 -2.31 -15.17
N VAL A 128 2.63 -1.50 -14.56
CA VAL A 128 2.39 -0.11 -14.98
C VAL A 128 3.28 0.83 -14.17
N LEU A 129 4.00 1.71 -14.85
CA LEU A 129 4.82 2.74 -14.20
C LEU A 129 3.91 3.70 -13.42
N LEU A 130 4.12 3.80 -12.11
CA LEU A 130 3.36 4.69 -11.22
C LEU A 130 4.10 6.01 -10.94
N HIS A 131 5.41 5.93 -10.73
CA HIS A 131 6.25 7.06 -10.39
C HIS A 131 7.70 6.77 -10.83
N VAL A 132 8.46 7.81 -11.12
CA VAL A 132 9.91 7.78 -11.32
C VAL A 132 10.47 8.76 -10.31
N ASP A 133 11.40 8.31 -9.47
CA ASP A 133 12.09 9.19 -8.54
C ASP A 133 12.95 10.18 -9.34
N ASP A 134 12.89 11.47 -8.96
CA ASP A 134 13.68 12.56 -9.59
C ASP A 134 15.18 12.50 -9.24
#